data_AF-A0A2M7TSX5-F1
#
_entry.id   AF-A0A2M7TSX5-F1
#
_cell.length_a   1.000
_cell.length_b   1.000
_cell.length_c   1.000
_cell.angle_alpha   90.00
_cell.angle_beta   90.00
_cell.angle_gamma   90.00
#
_symmetry.space_group_name_H-M   'P 1'
#
loop_
_entity.id
_entity.type
_entity.pdbx_description
1 polymer ?
#
loop_
_entity_poly.entity_id
_entity_poly.type
_entity_poly.pdbx_seq_one_letter_code
_entity_poly.pdbx_strand_id
1 'polypeptide(L)'
;MNTISALIRQRGQLTIPAPIRDKFFWLGDSMAVTFSIVSQDTITIRPQLQTSSSYWPKLYSEIKRVRSFRGQRGNLSQFIAQDRLSH
;
A
#
# COMPACT_ATOMS: atom_id res chain seq x y z
N MET A 1 25.76 10.53 23.34
CA MET A 1 24.49 9.85 22.98
C MET A 1 23.36 10.77 23.38
N ASN A 2 22.53 11.21 22.44
CA ASN A 2 21.36 12.04 22.77
C ASN A 2 20.15 11.14 22.92
N THR A 3 19.74 10.89 24.16
CA THR A 3 18.49 10.21 24.49
C THR A 3 17.38 11.26 24.54
N ILE A 4 16.28 11.03 23.84
CA ILE A 4 15.10 11.89 23.87
C ILE A 4 13.92 11.06 24.34
N SER A 5 13.26 11.50 25.41
CA SER A 5 12.05 10.89 25.93
C SER A 5 10.82 11.56 25.32
N ALA A 6 9.80 10.76 24.98
CA ALA A 6 8.53 11.26 24.46
C ALA A 6 7.38 10.49 25.11
N LEU A 7 6.21 11.13 25.17
CA LEU A 7 5.00 10.55 25.76
C LEU A 7 4.10 9.97 24.66
N ILE A 8 3.64 8.74 24.88
CA ILE A 8 2.60 8.11 24.06
C ILE A 8 1.27 8.76 24.41
N ARG A 9 0.61 9.37 23.42
CA ARG A 9 -0.69 10.02 23.56
C ARG A 9 -1.82 8.99 23.41
N GLN A 10 -3.06 9.47 23.50
CA GLN A 10 -4.24 8.64 23.26
C GLN A 10 -4.13 7.86 21.95
N ARG A 11 -4.66 6.63 21.95
CA ARG A 11 -4.64 5.71 20.81
C ARG A 11 -3.24 5.28 20.35
N GLY A 12 -2.23 5.33 21.22
CA GLY A 12 -0.89 4.84 20.89
C GLY A 12 -0.09 5.78 19.98
N GLN A 13 -0.51 7.04 19.84
CA GLN A 13 0.18 7.99 18.98
C GLN A 13 1.49 8.47 19.63
N LEU A 14 2.61 8.32 18.93
CA LEU A 14 3.90 8.88 19.30
C LEU A 14 4.27 10.03 18.37
N THR A 15 4.53 11.21 18.94
CA THR A 15 5.02 12.36 18.16
C THR A 15 6.54 12.33 18.12
N ILE A 16 7.12 12.27 16.92
CA ILE A 16 8.57 12.26 16.75
C ILE A 16 9.12 13.69 16.88
N PRO A 17 10.01 13.97 17.85
CA PRO A 17 10.57 15.31 18.06
C PRO A 17 11.31 15.85 16.83
N ALA A 18 11.27 17.17 16.63
CA ALA A 18 11.93 17.85 15.51
C ALA A 18 13.41 17.45 15.31
N PRO A 19 14.25 17.35 16.36
CA PRO A 19 15.66 16.95 16.20
C PRO A 19 15.88 15.55 15.62
N ILE A 20 14.87 14.67 15.67
CA ILE A 20 14.91 13.34 15.05
C ILE A 20 14.38 13.45 13.61
N ARG A 21 13.27 14.16 13.39
CA ARG A 21 12.68 14.36 12.05
C ARG A 21 13.66 14.99 11.07
N ASP A 22 14.40 16.00 11.51
CA ASP A 22 15.35 16.74 10.67
C ASP A 22 16.54 15.87 10.21
N LYS A 23 16.77 14.73 10.86
CA LYS A 23 17.86 13.79 10.52
C LYS A 23 17.47 12.74 9.48
N PHE A 24 16.18 12.49 9.27
CA PHE A 24 15.72 11.41 8.40
C PHE A 24 14.62 11.88 7.46
N PHE A 25 14.91 11.91 6.16
CA PHE A 25 13.98 12.41 5.13
C PHE A 25 12.63 11.68 5.11
N TRP A 26 12.60 10.40 5.50
CA TRP A 26 11.40 9.56 5.45
C TRP A 26 10.46 9.77 6.64
N LEU A 27 10.83 10.60 7.61
CA LEU A 27 9.97 11.01 8.72
C LEU A 27 9.07 12.22 8.37
N GLY A 28 9.02 12.59 7.08
CA GLY A 28 8.07 13.56 6.56
C GLY A 28 6.62 13.08 6.63
N ASP A 29 5.70 14.01 6.36
CA ASP A 29 4.27 13.74 6.41
C ASP A 29 3.86 12.69 5.35
N SER A 30 2.83 11.90 5.67
CA SER A 30 2.24 10.90 4.77
C SER A 30 3.18 9.79 4.26
N MET A 31 4.32 9.57 4.93
CA MET A 31 5.23 8.47 4.60
C MET A 31 4.73 7.14 5.18
N ALA A 32 4.71 6.08 4.35
CA ALA A 32 4.39 4.73 4.79
C ALA A 32 5.58 4.11 5.53
N VAL A 33 5.31 3.47 6.67
CA VAL A 33 6.33 2.84 7.53
C VAL A 33 5.91 1.44 7.95
N THR A 34 6.91 0.58 8.17
CA THR A 34 6.73 -0.75 8.72
C THR A 34 7.24 -0.77 10.16
N PHE A 35 6.45 -1.38 11.05
CA PHE A 35 6.84 -1.65 12.42
C PHE A 35 7.33 -3.10 12.53
N SER A 36 8.43 -3.32 13.25
CA SER A 36 8.92 -4.65 13.57
C SER A 36 9.33 -4.72 15.03
N ILE A 37 8.78 -5.70 15.75
CA ILE A 37 9.12 -5.97 17.15
C ILE A 37 10.43 -6.76 17.16
N VAL A 38 11.48 -6.19 17.74
CA VAL A 38 12.79 -6.82 17.87
C VAL A 38 12.91 -7.56 19.20
N SER A 39 12.35 -6.98 20.27
CA SER A 39 12.26 -7.56 21.61
C SER A 39 11.06 -6.96 22.36
N GLN A 40 10.85 -7.37 23.62
CA GLN A 40 9.75 -6.83 24.45
C GLN A 40 9.80 -5.30 24.59
N ASP A 41 11.00 -4.72 24.67
CA ASP A 41 11.20 -3.29 24.89
C ASP A 41 11.66 -2.53 23.64
N THR A 42 11.84 -3.22 22.51
CA THR A 42 12.42 -2.62 21.30
C THR A 42 11.53 -2.85 20.08
N ILE A 43 11.05 -1.75 19.53
CA ILE A 43 10.36 -1.69 18.24
C ILE A 43 11.25 -0.91 17.27
N THR A 44 11.37 -1.41 16.05
CA THR A 44 12.02 -0.69 14.95
C THR A 44 10.98 -0.19 13.97
N ILE A 45 11.17 1.05 13.52
CA ILE A 45 10.34 1.71 12.51
C ILE A 45 11.24 1.92 11.30
N ARG A 46 10.78 1.46 10.13
CA ARG A 46 11.52 1.61 8.87
C ARG A 46 10.60 2.17 7.80
N PRO A 47 11.10 3.01 6.88
CA PRO A 47 10.31 3.42 5.73
C PRO A 47 9.92 2.19 4.92
N GLN A 48 8.67 2.13 4.47
CA GLN A 48 8.26 1.14 3.51
C GLN A 48 8.83 1.54 2.15
N LEU A 49 10.01 1.00 1.84
CA LEU A 49 10.56 1.09 0.50
C LEU A 49 9.57 0.36 -0.42
N GLN A 50 8.94 1.09 -1.34
CA GLN A 50 8.28 0.45 -2.45
C GLN A 50 9.37 -0.31 -3.21
N THR A 51 9.45 -1.62 -3.01
CA THR A 51 10.11 -2.52 -3.94
C THR A 51 9.26 -2.48 -5.21
N SER A 52 9.43 -1.43 -6.00
CA SER A 52 8.92 -1.36 -7.35
C SER A 52 9.80 -2.25 -8.24
N SER A 53 9.91 -3.55 -7.93
CA SER A 53 9.84 -4.51 -9.02
C SER A 53 8.37 -4.52 -9.45
N SER A 54 7.95 -3.43 -10.10
CA SER A 54 6.65 -3.41 -10.74
C SER A 54 6.66 -4.62 -11.66
N TYR A 55 5.79 -5.59 -11.35
CA TYR A 55 5.67 -6.86 -12.04
C TYR A 55 5.02 -6.64 -13.40
N TRP A 56 5.50 -5.64 -14.15
CA TRP A 56 5.08 -5.30 -15.50
C TRP A 56 5.01 -6.53 -16.40
N PRO A 57 5.98 -7.48 -16.37
CA PRO A 57 5.86 -8.70 -17.17
C PRO A 57 4.61 -9.52 -16.83
N LYS A 58 4.27 -9.66 -15.55
CA LYS A 58 3.08 -10.38 -15.09
C LYS A 58 1.81 -9.63 -15.46
N LEU A 59 1.78 -8.31 -15.30
CA LEU A 59 0.65 -7.48 -15.70
C LEU A 59 0.37 -7.61 -17.20
N TYR A 60 1.41 -7.46 -18.03
CA TYR A 60 1.29 -7.63 -19.48
C TYR A 60 0.88 -9.04 -19.87
N SER A 61 1.38 -10.08 -19.18
CA SER A 61 0.96 -11.46 -19.46
C SER A 61 -0.50 -11.70 -19.14
N GLU A 62 -1.02 -11.16 -18.03
CA GLU A 62 -2.44 -11.28 -17.69
C GLU A 62 -3.33 -10.50 -18.66
N ILE A 63 -2.94 -9.28 -19.06
CA ILE A 63 -3.68 -8.50 -20.08
C ILE A 63 -3.73 -9.28 -21.40
N LYS A 64 -2.60 -9.85 -21.85
CA LYS A 64 -2.54 -10.65 -23.08
C LYS A 64 -3.41 -11.90 -22.97
N ARG A 65 -3.39 -12.57 -21.82
CA ARG A 65 -4.24 -13.74 -21.53
C ARG A 65 -5.72 -13.37 -21.63
N VAL A 66 -6.16 -12.30 -20.97
CA VAL A 66 -7.55 -11.84 -21.03
C VAL A 66 -7.98 -11.54 -22.47
N ARG A 67 -7.13 -10.85 -23.25
CA ARG A 67 -7.39 -10.56 -24.67
C ARG A 67 -7.37 -11.80 -25.58
N SER A 68 -6.71 -12.87 -25.17
CA SER A 68 -6.64 -14.11 -25.95
C SER A 68 -7.93 -14.93 -25.89
N PHE A 69 -8.75 -14.72 -24.86
CA PHE A 69 -10.09 -15.29 -24.82
C PHE A 69 -10.94 -14.60 -25.89
N ARG A 70 -11.17 -15.29 -27.01
CA ARG A 70 -12.15 -14.88 -27.99
C ARG A 70 -13.52 -15.01 -27.34
N GLY A 71 -14.11 -13.88 -26.94
CA GLY A 71 -15.50 -13.84 -26.52
C GLY A 71 -16.40 -14.43 -27.61
N GLN A 72 -17.52 -15.01 -27.21
CA GLN A 72 -18.55 -15.35 -28.18
C GLN A 72 -19.14 -14.05 -28.74
N ARG A 73 -19.34 -13.98 -30.06
CA ARG A 73 -20.03 -12.84 -30.67
C ARG A 73 -21.47 -12.84 -30.13
N GLY A 74 -21.80 -11.82 -29.35
CA GLY A 74 -23.14 -11.64 -28.77
C GLY A 74 -23.74 -10.31 -29.19
N ASN A 75 -25.07 -10.21 -29.16
CA ASN A 75 -25.77 -8.96 -29.40
C ASN A 75 -25.76 -8.12 -28.13
N LEU A 76 -25.07 -6.97 -28.17
CA LEU A 76 -25.00 -6.02 -27.04
C LEU A 76 -26.39 -5.60 -26.55
N SER A 77 -27.34 -5.43 -27.47
CA SER A 77 -28.72 -5.06 -27.15
C SER A 77 -29.43 -6.16 -26.36
N GLN A 78 -29.14 -7.43 -26.65
CA GLN A 78 -29.72 -8.59 -25.97
C GLN A 78 -29.13 -8.77 -24.56
N PHE A 79 -27.83 -8.51 -24.40
CA PHE A 79 -27.17 -8.50 -23.09
C PHE A 79 -27.77 -7.42 -22.17
N ILE A 80 -27.91 -6.19 -22.66
CA ILE A 80 -28.50 -5.08 -21.89
C ILE A 80 -29.97 -5.36 -21.53
N ALA A 81 -30.74 -5.94 -22.47
CA ALA A 81 -32.13 -6.29 -22.20
C ALA A 81 -32.25 -7.38 -21.11
N GLN A 82 -31.39 -8.41 -21.13
CA GLN A 82 -31.38 -9.44 -20.09
C GLN A 82 -30.99 -8.88 -18.73
N ASP A 83 -29.92 -8.08 -18.66
CA ASP A 83 -29.43 -7.46 -17.42
C ASP A 83 -30.51 -6.63 -16.73
N ARG A 84 -31.30 -5.87 -17.51
CA ARG A 84 -32.43 -5.06 -17.01
C ARG A 84 -33.67 -5.86 -16.60
N LEU A 85 -33.85 -7.07 -17.11
CA LEU A 85 -34.99 -7.93 -16.78
C LEU A 85 -34.70 -8.84 -15.58
N SER A 86 -33.42 -9.08 -15.27
CA SER A 86 -32.98 -9.89 -14.14
C SER A 86 -32.82 -9.13 -12.81
N HIS A 87 -33.05 -7.81 -12.81
CA HIS A 87 -33.02 -6.92 -11.66
C HIS A 87 -34.40 -6.36 -11.36
#